data_AF-A0A3Q9V2T7-F1
#
_entry.id   AF-A0A3Q9V2T7-F1
#
_cell.length_a   1.000
_cell.length_b   1.000
_cell.length_c   1.000
_cell.angle_alpha   90.00
_cell.angle_beta   90.00
_cell.angle_gamma   90.00
#
_symmetry.space_group_name_H-M   'P 1'
#
loop_
_entity.id
_entity.type
_entity.pdbx_description
1 polymer ?
#
loop_
_entity_poly.entity_id
_entity_poly.type
_entity_poly.pdbx_seq_one_letter_code
_entity_poly.pdbx_strand_id
1 'polypeptide(L)'
;MDVKQVAEQLGVTPRRVRALIAAGRIEARKVGRRWEIMEVPEVRSRRPLSARSRRLLAHALHERTLSGLEGQERARTAARIRLLRASPDPAGLLADWWGGTVESGLVDFGTNLVQHALHGDPDYVREALHRPRREYLRRPDILAAVVGSERRIQGLSTDELAHAAGVAVSDVRRLERGLPMSTPSIARRVLNVLGVEPTALPDLDCR
;
A
#
# COMPACT_ATOMS: atom_id res chain seq x y z
N MET A 1 3.44 33.04 10.10
CA MET A 1 2.00 32.76 10.37
C MET A 1 1.70 32.83 11.86
N ASP A 2 0.45 33.07 12.26
CA ASP A 2 0.07 33.07 13.68
C ASP A 2 -0.47 31.71 14.18
N VAL A 3 -0.61 31.57 15.50
CA VAL A 3 -1.08 30.33 16.15
C VAL A 3 -2.47 29.91 15.70
N LYS A 4 -3.35 30.86 15.36
CA LYS A 4 -4.74 30.57 14.96
C LYS A 4 -4.76 30.04 13.53
N GLN A 5 -4.00 30.66 12.64
CA GLN A 5 -3.79 30.19 11.27
C GLN A 5 -3.18 28.79 11.24
N VAL A 6 -2.16 28.55 12.08
CA VAL A 6 -1.58 27.21 12.22
C VAL A 6 -2.55 26.22 12.83
N ALA A 7 -3.36 26.60 13.81
CA ALA A 7 -4.37 25.70 14.39
C ALA A 7 -5.38 25.23 13.34
N GLU A 8 -5.83 26.15 12.49
CA GLU A 8 -6.76 25.89 11.40
C GLU A 8 -6.12 25.04 10.30
N GLN A 9 -4.92 25.39 9.83
CA GLN A 9 -4.17 24.60 8.86
C GLN A 9 -3.86 23.19 9.40
N LEU A 10 -3.55 23.10 10.70
CA LEU A 10 -3.20 21.83 11.32
C LEU A 10 -4.43 21.00 11.75
N GLY A 11 -5.65 21.53 11.65
CA GLY A 11 -6.86 20.89 12.17
C GLY A 11 -6.81 20.58 13.68
N VAL A 12 -6.06 21.37 14.47
CA VAL A 12 -5.92 21.19 15.93
C VAL A 12 -6.30 22.45 16.68
N THR A 13 -6.42 22.37 18.01
CA THR A 13 -6.72 23.55 18.82
C THR A 13 -5.50 24.48 18.97
N PRO A 14 -5.68 25.81 19.12
CA PRO A 14 -4.59 26.74 19.42
C PRO A 14 -3.75 26.36 20.65
N ARG A 15 -4.37 25.70 21.63
CA ARG A 15 -3.69 25.15 22.82
C ARG A 15 -2.69 24.06 22.43
N ARG A 16 -3.03 23.18 21.49
CA ARG A 16 -2.15 22.13 20.96
C ARG A 16 -0.95 22.73 20.22
N VAL A 17 -1.17 23.77 19.42
CA VAL A 17 -0.09 24.49 18.72
C VAL A 17 0.91 25.10 19.72
N ARG A 18 0.42 25.77 20.78
CA ARG A 18 1.30 26.31 21.84
C ARG A 18 2.08 25.21 22.57
N ALA A 19 1.48 24.05 22.79
CA ALA A 19 2.16 22.91 23.40
C ALA A 19 3.27 22.36 22.48
N LEU A 20 3.05 22.34 21.16
CA LEU A 20 4.07 21.94 20.18
C LEU A 20 5.23 22.94 20.09
N ILE A 21 4.94 24.24 20.19
CA ILE A 21 5.98 25.29 20.32
C ILE A 21 6.79 25.08 21.59
N ALA A 22 6.14 24.89 22.74
CA ALA A 22 6.82 24.65 24.02
C ALA A 22 7.67 23.36 24.02
N ALA A 23 7.25 22.36 23.25
CA ALA A 23 7.99 21.11 23.06
C ALA A 23 9.10 21.18 21.99
N GLY A 24 9.33 22.35 21.38
CA GLY A 24 10.34 22.55 20.33
C GLY A 24 10.03 21.81 19.02
N ARG A 25 8.77 21.44 18.78
CA ARG A 25 8.32 20.72 17.57
C ARG A 25 7.83 21.65 16.46
N ILE A 26 7.60 22.92 16.79
CA ILE A 26 7.24 24.00 15.87
C ILE A 26 8.24 25.11 16.11
N GLU A 27 8.98 25.50 15.07
CA GLU A 27 9.86 26.65 15.16
C GLU A 27 9.03 27.94 15.14
N ALA A 28 9.04 28.66 16.25
CA ALA A 28 8.28 29.88 16.42
C ALA A 28 9.06 30.92 17.22
N ARG A 29 8.94 32.18 16.80
CA ARG A 29 9.50 33.33 17.50
C ARG A 29 8.39 34.09 18.21
N LYS A 30 8.66 34.53 19.44
CA LYS A 30 7.73 35.42 20.16
C LYS A 30 7.99 36.86 19.75
N VAL A 31 6.99 37.50 19.15
CA VAL A 31 7.02 38.91 18.73
C VAL A 31 5.96 39.66 19.54
N GLY A 32 6.40 40.38 20.57
CA GLY A 32 5.52 41.04 21.54
C GLY A 32 4.63 40.04 22.29
N ARG A 33 3.30 40.16 22.09
CA ARG A 33 2.29 39.26 22.69
C ARG A 33 1.87 38.10 21.78
N ARG A 34 2.41 38.02 20.56
CA ARG A 34 2.04 37.00 19.56
C ARG A 34 3.20 36.05 19.29
N TRP A 35 2.86 34.83 18.90
CA TRP A 35 3.82 33.86 18.38
C TRP A 35 3.74 33.92 16.86
N GLU A 36 4.89 34.11 16.24
CA GLU A 36 5.09 34.04 14.81
C GLU A 36 5.76 32.71 14.50
N ILE A 37 5.03 31.85 13.79
CA ILE A 37 5.47 30.51 13.43
C ILE A 37 6.21 30.63 12.11
N MET A 38 7.48 30.21 12.15
CA MET A 38 8.45 30.29 11.04
C MET A 38 8.24 29.09 10.12
N GLU A 39 8.10 27.91 10.70
CA GLU A 39 7.90 26.65 9.99
C GLU A 39 6.75 25.88 10.61
N VAL A 40 5.81 25.47 9.77
CA VAL A 40 4.64 24.68 10.17
C VAL A 40 4.97 23.22 9.87
N PRO A 41 5.15 22.36 10.89
CA PRO A 41 5.35 20.95 10.61
C PRO A 41 4.10 20.42 9.93
N GLU A 42 4.27 19.67 8.85
CA GLU A 42 3.15 19.00 8.21
C GLU A 42 2.37 18.20 9.26
N VAL A 43 1.04 18.42 9.31
CA VAL A 43 0.19 17.57 10.15
C VAL A 43 0.27 16.19 9.58
N ARG A 44 0.83 15.30 10.39
CA ARG A 44 0.60 13.88 10.18
C ARG A 44 -0.84 13.61 10.59
N SER A 45 -1.69 13.34 9.61
CA SER A 45 -3.10 13.10 9.85
C SER A 45 -3.32 11.81 10.65
N ARG A 46 -2.30 10.93 10.68
CA ARG A 46 -2.37 9.59 11.26
C ARG A 46 -1.14 9.25 12.10
N ARG A 47 -1.35 8.32 13.05
CA ARG A 47 -0.25 7.70 13.80
C ARG A 47 0.59 6.85 12.83
N PRO A 48 1.93 7.00 12.85
CA PRO A 48 2.82 6.17 12.04
C PRO A 48 2.66 4.68 12.34
N LEU A 49 2.92 3.85 11.34
CA LEU A 49 2.95 2.41 11.49
C LEU A 49 4.17 1.97 12.34
N SER A 50 4.05 0.83 13.00
CA SER A 50 5.20 0.21 13.68
C SER A 50 6.28 -0.18 12.67
N ALA A 51 7.55 -0.22 13.09
CA ALA A 51 8.67 -0.63 12.23
C ALA A 51 8.43 -1.98 11.54
N ARG A 52 7.89 -2.97 12.28
CA ARG A 52 7.50 -4.27 11.71
C ARG A 52 6.45 -4.11 10.60
N SER A 53 5.38 -3.35 10.85
CA SER A 53 4.33 -3.13 9.82
C SER A 53 4.87 -2.40 8.59
N ARG A 54 5.78 -1.44 8.77
CA ARG A 54 6.47 -0.73 7.67
C ARG A 54 7.27 -1.71 6.81
N ARG A 55 8.09 -2.57 7.43
CA ARG A 55 8.89 -3.58 6.71
C ARG A 55 8.03 -4.58 5.94
N LEU A 56 6.98 -5.11 6.56
CA LEU A 56 6.07 -6.06 5.88
C LEU A 56 5.35 -5.41 4.70
N LEU A 57 4.95 -4.14 4.83
CA LEU A 57 4.31 -3.40 3.75
C LEU A 57 5.31 -3.08 2.61
N ALA A 58 6.53 -2.62 2.93
CA ALA A 58 7.56 -2.36 1.94
C ALA A 58 7.92 -3.63 1.16
N HIS A 59 8.13 -4.75 1.85
CA HIS A 59 8.38 -6.04 1.23
C HIS A 59 7.22 -6.48 0.34
N ALA A 60 5.98 -6.37 0.81
CA ALA A 60 4.80 -6.73 0.02
C ALA A 60 4.61 -5.84 -1.22
N LEU A 61 5.00 -4.57 -1.16
CA LEU A 61 5.01 -3.65 -2.31
C LEU A 61 6.13 -3.98 -3.29
N HIS A 62 7.31 -4.36 -2.79
CA HIS A 62 8.46 -4.74 -3.61
C HIS A 62 8.22 -6.05 -4.35
N GLU A 63 7.93 -7.12 -3.61
CA GLU A 63 7.68 -8.46 -4.15
C GLU A 63 6.29 -8.60 -4.78
N ARG A 64 5.44 -7.58 -4.62
CA ARG A 64 4.06 -7.53 -5.11
C ARG A 64 3.27 -8.78 -4.70
N THR A 65 3.53 -9.29 -3.50
CA THR A 65 2.91 -10.51 -2.99
C THR A 65 2.71 -10.42 -1.50
N LEU A 66 1.72 -11.16 -1.00
CA LEU A 66 1.49 -11.38 0.42
C LEU A 66 2.02 -12.75 0.88
N SER A 67 2.74 -13.47 0.01
CA SER A 67 3.42 -14.72 0.37
C SER A 67 4.33 -14.53 1.58
N GLY A 68 4.35 -15.53 2.47
CA GLY A 68 5.12 -15.49 3.71
C GLY A 68 4.46 -14.71 4.87
N LEU A 69 3.40 -13.93 4.62
CA LEU A 69 2.61 -13.32 5.70
C LEU A 69 1.53 -14.27 6.18
N GLU A 70 1.18 -14.29 7.47
CA GLU A 70 0.14 -15.16 8.00
C GLU A 70 -0.94 -14.40 8.79
N GLY A 71 -2.11 -15.02 8.93
CA GLY A 71 -3.22 -14.57 9.77
C GLY A 71 -3.54 -13.07 9.65
N GLN A 72 -3.51 -12.39 10.80
CA GLN A 72 -3.82 -10.96 10.89
C GLN A 72 -2.81 -10.06 10.16
N GLU A 73 -1.54 -10.46 10.05
CA GLU A 73 -0.54 -9.65 9.35
C GLU A 73 -0.83 -9.59 7.87
N ARG A 74 -1.16 -10.74 7.26
CA ARG A 74 -1.61 -10.83 5.87
C ARG A 74 -2.83 -9.93 5.62
N ALA A 75 -3.85 -10.03 6.48
CA ALA A 75 -5.07 -9.25 6.36
C ALA A 75 -4.83 -7.73 6.49
N ARG A 76 -4.04 -7.31 7.47
CA ARG A 76 -3.70 -5.88 7.69
C ARG A 76 -2.87 -5.32 6.54
N THR A 77 -1.89 -6.06 6.04
CA THR A 77 -1.06 -5.62 4.91
C THR A 77 -1.89 -5.53 3.63
N ALA A 78 -2.74 -6.51 3.34
CA ALA A 78 -3.68 -6.46 2.21
C ALA A 78 -4.58 -5.22 2.28
N ALA A 79 -5.20 -4.96 3.44
CA ALA A 79 -6.07 -3.80 3.64
C ALA A 79 -5.33 -2.47 3.46
N ARG A 80 -4.06 -2.38 3.87
CA ARG A 80 -3.22 -1.20 3.65
C ARG A 80 -2.90 -0.99 2.17
N ILE A 81 -2.49 -2.03 1.45
CA ILE A 81 -2.24 -1.92 0.01
C ILE A 81 -3.53 -1.50 -0.71
N ARG A 82 -4.68 -2.05 -0.32
CA ARG A 82 -5.99 -1.63 -0.83
C ARG A 82 -6.26 -0.15 -0.60
N LEU A 83 -6.08 0.31 0.63
CA LEU A 83 -6.29 1.72 0.99
C LEU A 83 -5.34 2.62 0.20
N LEU A 84 -4.10 2.18 0.02
CA LEU A 84 -3.09 2.92 -0.74
C LEU A 84 -3.48 3.06 -2.22
N ARG A 85 -3.93 1.98 -2.87
CA ARG A 85 -4.40 2.00 -4.27
C ARG A 85 -5.69 2.80 -4.46
N ALA A 86 -6.57 2.82 -3.46
CA ALA A 86 -7.83 3.56 -3.51
C ALA A 86 -7.72 5.03 -3.08
N SER A 87 -6.57 5.46 -2.53
CA SER A 87 -6.40 6.81 -2.01
C SER A 87 -6.26 7.82 -3.16
N PRO A 88 -6.97 8.97 -3.12
CA PRO A 88 -6.70 10.07 -4.05
C PRO A 88 -5.32 10.70 -3.82
N ASP A 89 -4.78 10.58 -2.61
CA ASP A 89 -3.42 10.98 -2.22
C ASP A 89 -2.67 9.78 -1.61
N PRO A 90 -2.05 8.93 -2.44
CA PRO A 90 -1.27 7.80 -1.94
C PRO A 90 0.07 8.22 -1.32
N ALA A 91 0.64 9.34 -1.76
CA ALA A 91 1.93 9.83 -1.26
C ALA A 91 1.79 10.35 0.17
N GLY A 92 0.79 11.18 0.46
CA GLY A 92 0.51 11.63 1.83
C GLY A 92 0.21 10.46 2.77
N LEU A 93 -0.50 9.43 2.30
CA LEU A 93 -0.77 8.22 3.09
C LEU A 93 0.53 7.46 3.46
N LEU A 94 1.46 7.33 2.52
CA LEU A 94 2.77 6.69 2.78
C LEU A 94 3.62 7.53 3.72
N ALA A 95 3.66 8.85 3.52
CA ALA A 95 4.39 9.78 4.38
C ALA A 95 3.88 9.73 5.83
N ASP A 96 2.56 9.71 6.01
CA ASP A 96 1.89 9.53 7.30
C ASP A 96 2.29 8.19 7.96
N TRP A 97 2.23 7.10 7.21
CA TRP A 97 2.56 5.76 7.71
C TRP A 97 4.03 5.59 8.08
N TRP A 98 4.94 6.24 7.36
CA TRP A 98 6.35 6.21 7.68
C TRP A 98 6.75 7.24 8.73
N GLY A 99 5.90 8.24 8.99
CA GLY A 99 6.20 9.28 9.96
C GLY A 99 7.44 10.07 9.56
N GLY A 100 7.59 10.40 8.28
CA GLY A 100 8.65 11.26 7.77
C GLY A 100 10.08 10.70 7.85
N THR A 101 10.26 9.41 8.16
CA THR A 101 11.59 8.80 8.25
C THR A 101 11.63 7.47 7.50
N VAL A 102 12.68 7.28 6.71
CA VAL A 102 13.04 5.99 6.10
C VAL A 102 14.26 5.45 6.83
N GLU A 103 14.18 4.19 7.27
CA GLU A 103 15.35 3.51 7.87
C GLU A 103 16.44 3.38 6.79
N SER A 104 17.55 4.09 6.99
CA SER A 104 18.72 4.03 6.12
C SER A 104 19.32 2.61 6.16
N GLY A 105 19.14 1.83 5.09
CA GLY A 105 19.68 0.47 4.97
C GLY A 105 18.80 -0.50 4.18
N LEU A 106 17.51 -0.20 4.00
CA LEU A 106 16.63 -0.96 3.10
C LEU A 106 16.57 -0.23 1.75
N VAL A 107 17.32 -0.70 0.75
CA VAL A 107 17.19 -0.22 -0.63
C VAL A 107 16.36 -1.24 -1.40
N ASP A 108 15.05 -1.24 -1.16
CA ASP A 108 14.08 -2.01 -1.93
C ASP A 108 13.07 -1.09 -2.61
N PHE A 109 12.33 -1.61 -3.62
CA PHE A 109 11.35 -0.81 -4.38
C PHE A 109 10.29 -0.18 -3.46
N GLY A 110 9.85 -0.90 -2.42
CA GLY A 110 8.90 -0.37 -1.45
C GLY A 110 9.44 0.85 -0.72
N THR A 111 10.72 0.84 -0.37
CA THR A 111 11.41 1.95 0.28
C THR A 111 11.68 3.10 -0.68
N ASN A 112 11.98 2.82 -1.96
CA ASN A 112 12.08 3.84 -3.00
C ASN A 112 10.75 4.60 -3.17
N LEU A 113 9.63 3.88 -3.23
CA LEU A 113 8.29 4.48 -3.38
C LEU A 113 7.93 5.38 -2.18
N VAL A 114 8.34 4.98 -0.96
CA VAL A 114 8.22 5.81 0.23
C VAL A 114 9.16 7.03 0.18
N GLN A 115 10.38 6.89 -0.34
CA GLN A 115 11.28 8.03 -0.51
C GLN A 115 10.65 9.07 -1.44
N HIS A 116 10.12 8.69 -2.61
CA HIS A 116 9.42 9.63 -3.49
C HIS A 116 8.22 10.28 -2.80
N ALA A 117 7.45 9.53 -2.01
CA ALA A 117 6.36 10.09 -1.22
C ALA A 117 6.84 11.17 -0.23
N LEU A 118 7.98 10.97 0.43
CA LEU A 118 8.55 11.92 1.39
C LEU A 118 9.24 13.12 0.74
N HIS A 119 9.72 13.00 -0.49
CA HIS A 119 10.35 14.10 -1.23
C HIS A 119 9.33 14.93 -2.05
N GLY A 120 8.03 14.64 -1.90
CA GLY A 120 6.97 15.42 -2.57
C GLY A 120 6.81 15.09 -4.06
N ASP A 121 7.03 13.83 -4.45
CA ASP A 121 6.79 13.33 -5.81
C ASP A 121 5.55 12.42 -5.87
N PRO A 122 4.34 13.00 -5.80
CA PRO A 122 3.09 12.22 -5.74
C PRO A 122 2.75 11.54 -7.08
N ASP A 123 3.25 12.06 -8.19
CA ASP A 123 2.95 11.52 -9.51
C ASP A 123 3.71 10.22 -9.76
N TYR A 124 4.99 10.14 -9.38
CA TYR A 124 5.72 8.87 -9.41
C TYR A 124 5.05 7.81 -8.54
N VAL A 125 4.64 8.16 -7.32
CA VAL A 125 3.95 7.24 -6.41
C VAL A 125 2.65 6.73 -7.03
N ARG A 126 1.85 7.63 -7.62
CA ARG A 126 0.59 7.27 -8.27
C ARG A 126 0.83 6.36 -9.47
N GLU A 127 1.78 6.69 -10.34
CA GLU A 127 2.11 5.87 -11.51
C GLU A 127 2.60 4.48 -11.08
N ALA A 128 3.54 4.42 -10.14
CA ALA A 128 4.13 3.18 -9.66
C ALA A 128 3.10 2.22 -9.04
N LEU A 129 2.07 2.74 -8.36
CA LEU A 129 1.00 1.95 -7.76
C LEU A 129 -0.04 1.43 -8.77
N HIS A 130 -0.27 2.16 -9.87
CA HIS A 130 -1.29 1.84 -10.87
C HIS A 130 -0.74 1.25 -12.17
N ARG A 131 0.59 1.15 -12.29
CA ARG A 131 1.24 0.58 -13.46
C ARG A 131 0.69 -0.85 -13.72
N PRO A 132 0.30 -1.18 -14.96
CA PRO A 132 -0.22 -2.49 -15.32
C PRO A 132 0.73 -3.61 -14.86
N ARG A 133 0.17 -4.61 -14.21
CA ARG A 133 0.95 -5.68 -13.59
C ARG A 133 1.19 -6.80 -14.61
N ARG A 134 2.33 -6.72 -15.32
CA ARG A 134 2.81 -7.77 -16.22
C ARG A 134 3.62 -8.80 -15.46
N GLU A 135 3.18 -10.06 -15.45
CA GLU A 135 3.78 -11.11 -14.61
C GLU A 135 4.16 -12.35 -15.40
N TYR A 136 5.35 -12.87 -15.11
CA TYR A 136 5.85 -14.11 -15.71
C TYR A 136 5.51 -15.32 -14.83
N LEU A 137 4.31 -15.87 -15.02
CA LEU A 137 3.73 -16.88 -14.11
C LEU A 137 3.99 -18.32 -14.58
N ARG A 138 5.25 -18.69 -14.86
CA ARG A 138 5.57 -20.03 -15.38
C ARG A 138 5.42 -21.18 -14.40
N ARG A 139 5.36 -20.90 -13.10
CA ARG A 139 5.25 -21.94 -12.07
C ARG A 139 3.89 -21.87 -11.38
N PRO A 140 3.24 -23.01 -11.08
CA PRO A 140 1.93 -23.02 -10.44
C PRO A 140 1.90 -22.35 -9.06
N ASP A 141 2.98 -22.44 -8.28
CA ASP A 141 3.09 -21.81 -6.97
C ASP A 141 3.16 -20.28 -7.06
N ILE A 142 3.85 -19.74 -8.07
CA ILE A 142 3.89 -18.29 -8.33
C ILE A 142 2.51 -17.80 -8.78
N LEU A 143 1.85 -18.51 -9.70
CA LEU A 143 0.49 -18.19 -10.13
C LEU A 143 -0.47 -18.17 -8.93
N ALA A 144 -0.42 -19.20 -8.09
CA ALA A 144 -1.23 -19.31 -6.89
C ALA A 144 -1.01 -18.15 -5.90
N ALA A 145 0.26 -17.81 -5.66
CA ALA A 145 0.65 -16.69 -4.82
C ALA A 145 0.10 -15.35 -5.34
N VAL A 146 0.20 -15.11 -6.65
CA VAL A 146 -0.28 -13.86 -7.28
C VAL A 146 -1.80 -13.77 -7.20
N VAL A 147 -2.52 -14.80 -7.63
CA VAL A 147 -4.00 -14.85 -7.56
C VAL A 147 -4.47 -14.65 -6.12
N GLY A 148 -3.88 -15.38 -5.18
CA GLY A 148 -4.26 -15.32 -3.77
C GLY A 148 -3.91 -13.99 -3.09
N SER A 149 -2.83 -13.34 -3.51
CA SER A 149 -2.44 -12.02 -2.99
C SER A 149 -3.33 -10.92 -3.52
N GLU A 150 -3.51 -10.85 -4.85
CA GLU A 150 -4.31 -9.80 -5.49
C GLU A 150 -5.78 -9.89 -5.11
N ARG A 151 -6.36 -11.10 -5.04
CA ARG A 151 -7.74 -11.26 -4.55
C ARG A 151 -7.92 -10.65 -3.15
N ARG A 152 -6.99 -10.94 -2.24
CA ARG A 152 -7.03 -10.40 -0.86
C ARG A 152 -6.80 -8.91 -0.80
N ILE A 153 -5.91 -8.36 -1.64
CA ILE A 153 -5.67 -6.93 -1.74
C ILE A 153 -6.93 -6.22 -2.26
N GLN A 154 -7.61 -6.77 -3.25
CA GLN A 154 -8.89 -6.22 -3.71
C GLN A 154 -10.02 -6.42 -2.68
N GLY A 155 -9.84 -7.34 -1.73
CA GLY A 155 -10.80 -7.63 -0.67
C GLY A 155 -11.95 -8.53 -1.13
N LEU A 156 -11.76 -9.25 -2.23
CA LEU A 156 -12.74 -10.17 -2.79
C LEU A 156 -12.72 -11.50 -2.05
N SER A 157 -13.89 -12.06 -1.79
CA SER A 157 -14.07 -13.47 -1.50
C SER A 157 -13.76 -14.33 -2.74
N THR A 158 -13.57 -15.63 -2.53
CA THR A 158 -13.36 -16.57 -3.63
C THR A 158 -14.59 -16.64 -4.54
N ASP A 159 -15.79 -16.56 -3.96
CA ASP A 159 -17.06 -16.59 -4.68
C ASP A 159 -17.26 -15.33 -5.53
N GLU A 160 -16.96 -14.14 -5.01
CA GLU A 160 -17.03 -12.88 -5.79
C GLU A 160 -16.05 -12.89 -6.96
N LEU A 161 -14.81 -13.37 -6.76
CA LEU A 161 -13.84 -13.48 -7.85
C LEU A 161 -14.30 -14.48 -8.92
N ALA A 162 -14.84 -15.63 -8.51
CA ALA A 162 -15.36 -16.63 -9.44
C ALA A 162 -16.52 -16.09 -10.26
N HIS A 163 -17.46 -15.39 -9.60
CA HIS A 163 -18.59 -14.75 -10.26
C HIS A 163 -18.14 -13.69 -11.27
N ALA A 164 -17.25 -12.78 -10.86
CA ALA A 164 -16.71 -11.73 -11.73
C ALA A 164 -15.93 -12.29 -12.93
N ALA A 165 -15.25 -13.43 -12.78
CA ALA A 165 -14.51 -14.07 -13.86
C ALA A 165 -15.36 -15.03 -14.73
N GLY A 166 -16.61 -15.30 -14.34
CA GLY A 166 -17.48 -16.26 -15.03
C GLY A 166 -16.93 -17.70 -15.01
N VAL A 167 -16.39 -18.14 -13.87
CA VAL A 167 -15.78 -19.47 -13.66
C VAL A 167 -16.34 -20.14 -12.40
N ALA A 168 -16.07 -21.43 -12.20
CA ALA A 168 -16.51 -22.11 -10.99
C ALA A 168 -15.67 -21.70 -9.78
N VAL A 169 -16.27 -21.66 -8.58
CA VAL A 169 -15.57 -21.38 -7.32
C VAL A 169 -14.44 -22.40 -7.07
N SER A 170 -14.67 -23.67 -7.47
CA SER A 170 -13.66 -24.74 -7.41
C SER A 170 -12.42 -24.42 -8.23
N ASP A 171 -12.56 -23.76 -9.37
CA ASP A 171 -11.45 -23.41 -10.25
C ASP A 171 -10.55 -22.36 -9.63
N VAL A 172 -11.15 -21.34 -9.02
CA VAL A 172 -10.40 -20.32 -8.26
C VAL A 172 -9.65 -20.96 -7.09
N ARG A 173 -10.29 -21.88 -6.35
CA ARG A 173 -9.64 -22.62 -5.26
C ARG A 173 -8.48 -23.49 -5.74
N ARG A 174 -8.58 -24.10 -6.93
CA ARG A 174 -7.49 -24.88 -7.53
C ARG A 174 -6.33 -23.97 -7.91
N LEU A 175 -6.60 -22.85 -8.57
CA LEU A 175 -5.59 -21.85 -8.92
C LEU A 175 -4.85 -21.32 -7.69
N GLU A 176 -5.58 -20.95 -6.63
CA GLU A 176 -4.97 -20.48 -5.37
C GLU A 176 -4.13 -21.55 -4.63
N ARG A 177 -4.27 -22.82 -5.00
CA ARG A 177 -3.49 -23.94 -4.47
C ARG A 177 -2.39 -24.40 -5.42
N GLY A 178 -2.27 -23.78 -6.60
CA GLY A 178 -1.33 -24.19 -7.64
C GLY A 178 -1.63 -25.58 -8.21
N LEU A 179 -2.89 -26.01 -8.14
CA LEU A 179 -3.31 -27.30 -8.66
C LEU A 179 -3.50 -27.25 -10.18
N PRO A 180 -3.29 -28.37 -10.90
CA PRO A 180 -3.58 -28.47 -12.32
C PRO A 180 -5.01 -28.06 -12.67
N MET A 181 -5.21 -27.49 -13.85
CA MET A 181 -6.48 -27.01 -14.38
C MET A 181 -6.78 -27.67 -15.71
N SER A 182 -8.06 -27.90 -16.00
CA SER A 182 -8.47 -28.48 -17.27
C SER A 182 -8.26 -27.54 -18.46
N THR A 183 -8.14 -26.23 -18.24
CA THR A 183 -7.99 -25.25 -19.33
C THR A 183 -7.24 -23.99 -18.89
N PRO A 184 -6.17 -23.58 -19.60
CA PRO A 184 -5.43 -22.33 -19.32
C PRO A 184 -6.27 -21.05 -19.46
N SER A 185 -7.38 -21.07 -20.21
CA SER A 185 -8.29 -19.93 -20.38
C SER A 185 -8.97 -19.50 -19.08
N ILE A 186 -9.16 -20.42 -18.13
CA ILE A 186 -9.71 -20.13 -16.80
C ILE A 186 -8.75 -19.23 -16.01
N ALA A 187 -7.45 -19.57 -16.00
CA ALA A 187 -6.43 -18.75 -15.34
C ALA A 187 -6.40 -17.32 -15.91
N ARG A 188 -6.48 -17.18 -17.25
CA ARG A 188 -6.51 -15.86 -17.90
C ARG A 188 -7.71 -15.02 -17.49
N ARG A 189 -8.92 -15.60 -17.44
CA ARG A 189 -10.13 -14.87 -17.01
C ARG A 189 -10.02 -14.37 -15.57
N VAL A 190 -9.54 -15.22 -14.66
CA VAL A 190 -9.31 -14.86 -13.26
C VAL A 190 -8.27 -13.74 -13.13
N LEU A 191 -7.13 -13.86 -13.81
CA LEU A 191 -6.08 -12.85 -13.79
C LEU A 191 -6.54 -11.50 -14.37
N ASN A 192 -7.36 -11.53 -15.42
CA ASN A 192 -7.92 -10.32 -16.01
C ASN A 192 -8.81 -9.53 -15.03
N VAL A 193 -9.67 -10.22 -14.28
CA VAL A 193 -10.46 -9.57 -13.20
C VAL A 193 -9.55 -8.98 -12.12
N LEU A 194 -8.43 -9.64 -11.84
CA LEU A 194 -7.44 -9.15 -10.87
C LEU A 194 -6.53 -8.03 -11.43
N GLY A 195 -6.70 -7.63 -12.69
CA GLY A 195 -5.84 -6.61 -13.33
C GLY A 195 -4.39 -7.07 -13.54
N VAL A 196 -4.16 -8.38 -13.64
CA VAL A 196 -2.84 -8.98 -13.87
C VAL A 196 -2.77 -9.48 -15.31
N GLU A 197 -1.77 -9.02 -16.04
CA GLU A 197 -1.49 -9.42 -17.42
C GLU A 197 -0.38 -10.50 -17.41
N PRO A 198 -0.71 -11.80 -17.64
CA PRO A 198 0.31 -12.83 -17.67
C PRO A 198 1.12 -12.80 -18.96
N THR A 199 2.44 -12.70 -18.87
CA THR A 199 3.36 -12.86 -20.02
C THR A 199 3.71 -14.33 -20.27
N ALA A 200 3.55 -15.17 -19.26
CA ALA A 200 3.60 -16.63 -19.37
C ALA A 200 2.67 -17.26 -18.33
N LEU A 201 2.17 -18.47 -18.61
CA LEU A 201 1.41 -19.29 -17.68
C LEU A 201 2.12 -20.65 -17.52
N PRO A 202 1.87 -21.37 -16.41
CA PRO A 202 2.41 -22.71 -16.25
C PRO A 202 1.76 -23.66 -17.26
N ASP A 203 2.39 -24.81 -17.47
CA ASP A 203 1.62 -25.95 -17.99
C ASP A 203 0.64 -26.35 -16.89
N LEU A 204 -0.64 -26.14 -17.17
CA LEU A 204 -1.71 -26.37 -16.21
C LEU A 204 -2.43 -27.69 -16.49
N ASP A 205 -2.11 -28.38 -17.58
CA ASP A 205 -2.90 -29.51 -18.04
C ASP A 205 -2.78 -30.71 -17.09
N CYS A 206 -3.93 -31.29 -16.73
CA CYS A 206 -3.98 -32.64 -16.17
C CYS A 206 -3.67 -33.62 -17.31
N ARG A 207 -2.41 -34.05 -17.46
CA ARG A 207 -2.11 -35.26 -18.24
C ARG A 207 -2.52 -36.51 -17.48
#